data_AF-U6JP86-F1
#
_entry.id   AF-U6JP86-F1
#
_cell.length_a   1.000
_cell.length_b   1.000
_cell.length_c   1.000
_cell.angle_alpha   90.00
_cell.angle_beta   90.00
_cell.angle_gamma   90.00
#
_symmetry.space_group_name_H-M   'P 1'
#
loop_
_entity.id
_entity.type
_entity.pdbx_description
1 polymer ?
#
loop_
_entity_poly.entity_id
_entity_poly.type
_entity_poly.pdbx_seq_one_letter_code
_entity_poly.pdbx_strand_id
1 'polypeptide(L)'
;ADLPGRLLLNMSEDREKHFKIVHGMESQFKKLSPKQNQIFNEFDYDSIMLYGEYVFSIDHFEKKTMVAKKEGVTLKDVKTKTISKSDVYRIKKLYKCE
;
A
#
# COMPACT_ATOMS: atom_id res chain seq x y z
N ALA A 1 8.28 14.38 12.80
CA ALA A 1 8.68 14.67 11.41
C ALA A 1 7.72 13.92 10.49
N ASP A 2 6.82 14.66 9.84
CA ASP A 2 5.85 14.09 8.90
C ASP A 2 6.55 14.02 7.54
N LEU A 3 6.78 12.81 7.02
CA LEU A 3 7.49 12.61 5.76
C LEU A 3 6.54 12.93 4.59
N PRO A 4 6.85 13.88 3.70
CA PRO A 4 5.93 14.44 2.69
C PRO A 4 5.61 13.50 1.50
N GLY A 5 5.73 12.18 1.66
CA GLY A 5 5.41 11.18 0.63
C GLY A 5 4.67 9.94 1.14
N ARG A 6 4.24 9.94 2.41
CA ARG A 6 3.56 8.80 3.04
C ARG A 6 2.13 8.67 2.48
N LEU A 7 1.78 7.46 1.99
CA LEU A 7 0.41 6.97 1.70
C LEU A 7 -0.18 7.04 0.27
N LEU A 8 0.59 7.21 -0.81
CA LEU A 8 -0.06 7.26 -2.14
C LEU A 8 -0.77 5.96 -2.59
N LEU A 9 -0.42 4.77 -2.09
CA LEU A 9 -1.03 3.51 -2.58
C LEU A 9 -1.38 2.48 -1.50
N ASN A 10 -1.02 2.74 -0.25
CA ASN A 10 -1.13 1.73 0.80
C ASN A 10 -2.57 1.44 1.23
N MET A 11 -3.57 2.18 0.76
CA MET A 11 -4.94 2.10 1.26
C MET A 11 -5.99 2.11 0.14
N SER A 12 -5.78 1.30 -0.91
CA SER A 12 -6.77 1.06 -1.96
C SER A 12 -7.96 0.22 -1.46
N GLU A 13 -9.01 0.15 -2.27
CA GLU A 13 -10.17 -0.71 -2.00
C GLU A 13 -9.89 -2.19 -2.18
N ASP A 14 -8.77 -2.56 -2.79
CA ASP A 14 -8.39 -3.93 -3.15
C ASP A 14 -7.72 -4.74 -2.03
N ARG A 15 -7.65 -4.18 -0.82
CA ARG A 15 -7.14 -4.85 0.37
C ARG A 15 -8.02 -4.59 1.58
N GLU A 16 -7.96 -5.52 2.53
CA GLU A 16 -8.77 -5.51 3.73
C GLU A 16 -7.91 -5.41 5.00
N LYS A 17 -8.19 -4.41 5.84
CA LYS A 17 -7.51 -4.17 7.11
C LYS A 17 -8.01 -5.15 8.18
N HIS A 18 -7.09 -5.72 8.95
CA HIS A 18 -7.37 -6.53 10.12
C HIS A 18 -6.96 -5.80 11.41
N PHE A 19 -7.66 -6.05 12.53
CA PHE A 19 -7.46 -5.33 13.80
C PHE A 19 -6.21 -5.72 14.61
N LYS A 20 -5.30 -6.52 14.04
CA LYS A 20 -4.10 -7.02 14.72
C LYS A 20 -2.91 -6.04 14.59
N ILE A 21 -3.14 -4.77 14.87
CA ILE A 21 -2.19 -3.67 14.63
C ILE A 21 -1.62 -3.15 15.94
N VAL A 22 -0.33 -2.79 15.95
CA VAL A 22 0.33 -2.15 17.11
C VAL A 22 -0.43 -0.88 17.48
N HIS A 23 -0.67 -0.70 18.78
CA HIS A 23 -1.38 0.47 19.30
C HIS A 23 -0.74 1.79 18.84
N GLY A 24 -1.55 2.73 18.36
CA GLY A 24 -1.12 4.02 17.82
C GLY A 24 -0.80 4.01 16.31
N MET A 25 -0.70 2.84 15.68
CA MET A 25 -0.44 2.70 14.24
C MET A 25 -1.71 2.57 13.40
N GLU A 26 -2.89 2.65 13.99
CA GLU A 26 -4.18 2.46 13.32
C GLU A 26 -4.41 3.51 12.22
N SER A 27 -3.89 4.73 12.42
CA SER A 27 -3.95 5.85 11.48
C SER A 27 -3.21 5.58 10.17
N GLN A 28 -2.19 4.71 10.18
CA GLN A 28 -1.47 4.28 8.98
C GLN A 28 -2.35 3.46 8.03
N PHE A 29 -3.52 3.02 8.53
CA PHE A 29 -4.50 2.30 7.76
C PHE A 29 -5.73 3.15 7.39
N LYS A 30 -5.64 4.48 7.44
CA LYS A 30 -6.72 5.36 7.01
C LYS A 30 -6.65 5.54 5.49
N LYS A 31 -7.77 5.29 4.80
CA LYS A 31 -7.88 5.56 3.36
C LYS A 31 -7.77 7.07 3.09
N LEU A 32 -7.07 7.43 2.02
CA LEU A 32 -7.12 8.78 1.49
C LEU A 32 -8.51 9.06 0.91
N SER A 33 -8.96 10.30 1.01
CA SER A 33 -10.20 10.72 0.35
C SER A 33 -10.03 10.77 -1.17
N PRO A 34 -11.12 10.72 -1.96
CA PRO A 34 -11.03 10.81 -3.42
C PRO A 34 -10.34 12.08 -3.92
N LYS A 35 -10.39 13.19 -3.17
CA LYS A 35 -9.69 14.44 -3.52
C LYS A 35 -8.19 14.40 -3.25
N GLN A 36 -7.76 13.49 -2.37
CA GLN A 36 -6.35 13.31 -2.00
C GLN A 36 -5.69 12.19 -2.81
N ASN A 37 -6.48 11.30 -3.41
CA ASN A 37 -5.99 10.14 -4.15
C ASN A 37 -6.13 10.36 -5.66
N GLN A 38 -5.02 10.31 -6.39
CA GLN A 38 -5.03 10.36 -7.86
C GLN A 38 -4.92 8.95 -8.42
N ILE A 39 -5.96 8.50 -9.13
CA ILE A 39 -6.03 7.15 -9.72
C ILE A 39 -5.73 7.28 -11.21
N PHE A 40 -4.58 6.74 -11.65
CA PHE A 40 -4.14 6.80 -13.05
C PHE A 40 -4.37 5.49 -13.82
N ASN A 41 -4.45 4.37 -13.12
CA ASN A 41 -4.60 3.03 -13.66
C ASN A 41 -5.05 2.06 -12.56
N GLU A 42 -5.28 0.80 -12.93
CA GLU A 42 -5.69 -0.28 -12.03
C GLU A 42 -4.71 -0.50 -10.87
N PHE A 43 -5.22 -1.11 -9.80
CA PHE A 43 -4.43 -1.43 -8.61
C PHE A 43 -3.36 -2.48 -8.91
N ASP A 44 -2.16 -2.24 -8.38
CA ASP A 44 -1.01 -3.11 -8.60
C ASP A 44 -0.50 -3.68 -7.28
N TYR A 45 -0.70 -4.99 -7.10
CA TYR A 45 -0.29 -5.73 -5.91
C TYR A 45 1.24 -5.85 -5.77
N ASP A 46 1.98 -5.69 -6.87
CA ASP A 46 3.44 -5.74 -6.89
C ASP A 46 4.08 -4.35 -6.80
N SER A 47 3.28 -3.28 -6.68
CA SER A 47 3.80 -1.91 -6.49
C SER A 47 4.76 -1.82 -5.31
N ILE A 48 5.88 -1.12 -5.52
CA ILE A 48 6.87 -0.85 -4.45
C ILE A 48 6.27 0.00 -3.32
N MET A 49 5.20 0.74 -3.63
CA MET A 49 4.50 1.59 -2.68
C MET A 49 3.47 0.83 -1.83
N LEU A 50 3.27 -0.47 -2.07
CA LEU A 50 2.32 -1.30 -1.33
C LEU A 50 3.02 -2.11 -0.24
N TYR A 51 2.62 -1.88 1.02
CA TYR A 51 3.06 -2.62 2.19
C TYR A 51 2.68 -4.10 2.14
N GLY A 52 3.49 -4.92 2.81
CA GLY A 52 3.22 -6.34 2.98
C GLY A 52 2.19 -6.64 4.06
N GLU A 53 1.76 -7.91 4.13
CA GLU A 53 0.66 -8.37 4.98
C GLU A 53 0.88 -8.16 6.49
N TYR A 54 2.13 -8.04 6.94
CA TYR A 54 2.50 -8.01 8.37
C TYR A 54 3.00 -6.64 8.86
N VAL A 55 2.92 -5.61 8.03
CA VAL A 55 3.39 -4.26 8.40
C VAL A 55 2.53 -3.71 9.53
N PHE A 56 3.16 -3.15 10.57
CA PHE A 56 2.55 -2.69 11.83
C PHE A 56 1.79 -3.76 12.62
N SER A 57 2.09 -5.05 12.40
CA SER A 57 1.47 -6.12 13.17
C SER A 57 1.91 -6.12 14.64
N ILE A 58 1.00 -6.49 15.53
CA ILE A 58 1.33 -6.84 16.93
C ILE A 58 2.28 -8.04 17.03
N ASP A 59 2.30 -8.89 15.99
CA ASP A 59 3.18 -10.03 15.84
C ASP A 59 3.50 -10.20 14.35
N HIS A 60 4.71 -9.76 14.00
CA HIS A 60 5.19 -9.63 12.63
C HIS A 60 5.30 -10.95 11.85
N PHE A 61 5.14 -12.11 12.49
CA PHE A 61 5.27 -13.41 11.82
C PHE A 61 3.96 -14.18 11.71
N GLU A 62 3.01 -13.95 12.61
CA GLU A 62 1.77 -14.76 12.65
C GLU A 62 0.49 -13.96 12.38
N LYS A 63 0.52 -12.64 12.54
CA LYS A 63 -0.69 -11.82 12.55
C LYS A 63 -0.68 -10.85 11.37
N LYS A 64 -1.37 -11.22 10.29
CA LYS A 64 -1.58 -10.31 9.16
C LYS A 64 -2.41 -9.09 9.60
N THR A 65 -2.00 -7.90 9.19
CA THR A 65 -2.73 -6.63 9.31
C THR A 65 -3.49 -6.28 8.03
N MET A 66 -3.12 -6.90 6.91
CA MET A 66 -3.76 -6.74 5.61
C MET A 66 -3.81 -8.06 4.85
N VAL A 67 -4.83 -8.20 4.02
CA VAL A 67 -4.91 -9.26 3.00
C VAL A 67 -5.35 -8.65 1.68
N ALA A 68 -4.90 -9.23 0.57
CA ALA A 68 -5.44 -8.93 -0.74
C ALA A 68 -6.89 -9.41 -0.82
N LYS A 69 -7.76 -8.65 -1.48
CA LYS A 69 -9.12 -9.14 -1.81
C LYS A 69 -9.11 -10.15 -2.93
N LYS A 70 -8.12 -10.05 -3.84
CA LYS A 70 -7.93 -11.03 -4.90
C LYS A 70 -7.37 -12.33 -4.32
N GLU A 71 -8.11 -13.42 -4.51
CA GLU A 71 -7.70 -14.75 -4.07
C GLU A 71 -6.35 -15.15 -4.66
N GLY A 72 -5.55 -15.87 -3.86
CA GLY A 72 -4.21 -16.34 -4.24
C GLY A 72 -3.13 -15.26 -4.26
N VAL A 73 -3.44 -14.00 -3.97
CA VAL A 73 -2.44 -12.92 -3.92
C VAL A 73 -1.91 -12.73 -2.50
N THR A 74 -0.58 -12.76 -2.37
CA THR A 74 0.13 -12.42 -1.13
C THR A 74 0.73 -11.03 -1.22
N LEU A 75 0.46 -10.16 -0.24
CA LEU A 75 1.07 -8.83 -0.19
C LEU A 75 2.51 -8.94 0.32
N LYS A 76 3.49 -8.90 -0.59
CA LYS A 76 4.91 -9.03 -0.25
C LYS A 76 5.45 -7.82 0.51
N ASP A 77 6.48 -8.03 1.32
CA ASP A 77 7.19 -6.94 2.00
C ASP A 77 7.88 -6.02 0.97
N VAL A 78 7.88 -4.71 1.24
CA VAL A 78 8.49 -3.69 0.36
C VAL A 78 9.96 -4.00 0.07
N LYS A 79 10.71 -4.54 1.05
CA LYS A 79 12.13 -4.91 0.91
C LYS A 79 12.38 -6.01 -0.12
N THR A 80 11.35 -6.77 -0.48
CA THR A 80 11.42 -7.85 -1.48
C THR A 80 10.95 -7.43 -2.86
N LYS A 81 10.44 -6.20 -2.99
CA LYS A 81 9.88 -5.67 -4.23
C LYS A 81 10.89 -4.77 -4.94
N THR A 82 10.69 -4.61 -6.25
CA THR A 82 11.34 -3.58 -7.07
C THR A 82 10.26 -2.67 -7.63
N ILE A 83 10.66 -1.56 -8.26
CA ILE A 83 9.70 -0.67 -8.92
C ILE A 83 8.95 -1.41 -10.04
N SER A 84 7.62 -1.35 -10.02
CA SER A 84 6.81 -2.02 -11.04
C SER A 84 6.64 -1.15 -12.29
N LYS A 85 6.20 -1.76 -13.41
CA LYS A 85 5.82 -1.00 -14.61
C LYS A 85 4.68 0.00 -14.32
N SER A 86 3.79 -0.36 -13.41
CA SER A 86 2.67 0.48 -12.99
C SER A 86 3.16 1.71 -12.22
N ASP A 87 4.15 1.54 -11.34
CA ASP A 87 4.78 2.64 -10.60
C ASP A 87 5.46 3.61 -11.55
N VAL A 88 6.24 3.11 -12.51
CA VAL A 88 6.88 3.94 -13.55
C VAL A 88 5.84 4.73 -14.35
N TYR A 89 4.75 4.07 -14.77
CA TYR A 89 3.66 4.74 -15.47
C TYR A 89 3.05 5.87 -14.65
N ARG A 90 2.74 5.64 -13.37
CA ARG A 90 2.15 6.66 -12.48
C ARG A 90 3.10 7.84 -12.27
N ILE A 91 4.40 7.58 -12.09
CA ILE A 91 5.42 8.63 -11.96
C ILE A 91 5.49 9.46 -13.24
N LYS A 92 5.55 8.82 -14.42
CA LYS A 92 5.55 9.53 -15.71
C LYS A 92 4.31 10.40 -15.89
N LYS A 93 3.12 9.89 -15.52
CA LYS A 93 1.88 10.68 -15.57
C LYS A 93 1.87 11.86 -14.61
N LEU A 94 2.34 11.65 -13.37
CA LEU A 94 2.40 12.70 -12.35
C LEU A 94 3.34 13.85 -12.76
N TYR A 95 4.50 13.52 -13.32
CA TYR A 95 5.52 14.49 -13.73
C TYR A 95 5.45 14.91 -15.20
N LYS A 96 4.45 14.42 -15.95
CA LYS A 96 4.26 14.70 -17.38
C LYS A 96 5.49 14.38 -18.24
N CYS A 97 6.16 13.27 -17.92
CA CYS A 97 7.28 12.77 -18.70
C CYS A 97 6.78 11.96 -19.90
N GLU A 98 7.48 12.09 -21.03
CA GLU A 98 7.28 11.28 -22.24
C GLU A 98 7.81 9.84 -22.07
#